data_AF-E6K1S0-F1
#
_entry.id   AF-E6K1S0-F1
#
_cell.length_a   1.000
_cell.length_b   1.000
_cell.length_c   1.000
_cell.angle_alpha   90.00
_cell.angle_beta   90.00
_cell.angle_gamma   90.00
#
_symmetry.space_group_name_H-M   'P 1'
#
loop_
_entity.id
_entity.type
_entity.pdbx_description
1 polymer ?
#
loop_
_entity_poly.entity_id
_entity_poly.type
_entity_poly.pdbx_seq_one_letter_code
_entity_poly.pdbx_strand_id
1 'polypeptide(L)'
;MFKRIFWFGLGFAAGVVTVAKANSYVRDHTPDGARQFVLGPDQDNVAMRTLSGLFNDFNAYRKDRESQLNQDYIAKFAKSKSE
;
A
#
# COMPACT_ATOMS: atom_id res chain seq x y z
N MET A 1 20.89 19.75 -6.82
CA MET A 1 20.12 18.66 -6.18
C MET A 1 20.06 17.36 -7.01
N PHE A 2 20.14 17.45 -8.34
CA PHE A 2 20.09 16.31 -9.27
C PHE A 2 21.10 15.18 -8.97
N LYS A 3 22.37 15.52 -8.71
CA LYS A 3 23.42 14.53 -8.38
C LYS A 3 23.02 13.62 -7.21
N ARG A 4 22.41 14.18 -6.15
CA ARG A 4 21.97 13.40 -4.98
C ARG A 4 20.83 12.45 -5.35
N ILE A 5 19.81 12.94 -6.04
CA ILE A 5 18.67 12.12 -6.48
C ILE A 5 19.13 10.99 -7.41
N PHE A 6 20.09 11.26 -8.31
CA PHE A 6 20.70 10.25 -9.16
C PHE A 6 21.39 9.14 -8.36
N TRP A 7 22.21 9.49 -7.37
CA TRP A 7 22.88 8.50 -6.50
C TRP A 7 21.89 7.72 -5.64
N PHE A 8 20.83 8.36 -5.13
CA PHE A 8 19.76 7.67 -4.43
C PHE A 8 19.01 6.68 -5.34
N GLY A 9 18.65 7.10 -6.56
CA GLY A 9 17.98 6.25 -7.54
C GLY A 9 18.84 5.06 -7.97
N LEU A 10 20.14 5.28 -8.15
CA LEU A 10 21.09 4.21 -8.49
C LEU A 10 21.23 3.19 -7.35
N GLY A 11 21.34 3.67 -6.10
CA GLY A 11 21.38 2.79 -4.92
C GLY A 11 20.09 2.00 -4.73
N PHE A 12 18.93 2.64 -4.96
CA PHE A 12 17.63 1.98 -4.89
C PHE A 12 17.49 0.89 -5.96
N ALA A 13 17.85 1.19 -7.22
CA ALA A 13 17.80 0.21 -8.31
C ALA A 13 18.72 -0.99 -8.03
N ALA A 14 19.94 -0.75 -7.55
CA ALA A 14 20.87 -1.81 -7.16
C ALA A 14 20.31 -2.67 -6.01
N GLY A 15 19.66 -2.04 -5.03
CA GLY A 15 18.99 -2.75 -3.93
C GLY A 15 17.87 -3.66 -4.42
N VAL A 16 16.99 -3.16 -5.30
CA VAL A 16 15.88 -3.94 -5.88
C VAL A 16 16.41 -5.15 -6.64
N VAL A 17 17.44 -4.98 -7.49
CA VAL A 17 18.02 -6.08 -8.26
C VAL A 17 18.64 -7.14 -7.34
N THR A 18 19.32 -6.72 -6.27
CA THR A 18 19.95 -7.63 -5.32
C THR A 18 18.90 -8.46 -4.57
N VAL A 19 17.82 -7.83 -4.12
CA VAL A 19 16.69 -8.51 -3.45
C VAL A 19 15.98 -9.46 -4.42
N ALA A 20 15.75 -9.04 -5.67
CA ALA A 20 15.13 -9.90 -6.68
C ALA A 20 15.96 -11.17 -6.95
N LYS A 21 17.29 -11.03 -7.04
CA LYS A 21 18.21 -12.17 -7.22
C LYS A 21 18.27 -13.07 -5.98
N ALA A 22 18.26 -12.49 -4.78
CA ALA A 22 18.20 -13.27 -3.54
C ALA A 22 16.90 -14.06 -3.45
N ASN A 23 15.77 -13.44 -3.79
CA ASN A 23 14.46 -14.10 -3.85
C ASN A 23 14.44 -15.22 -4.89
N SER A 24 15.00 -15.02 -6.09
CA SER A 24 15.07 -16.09 -7.09
C SER A 24 15.95 -17.25 -6.62
N TYR A 25 17.09 -16.95 -6.01
CA TYR A 25 17.99 -17.97 -5.48
C TYR A 25 17.35 -18.82 -4.38
N VAL A 26 16.67 -18.16 -3.42
CA VAL A 26 15.87 -18.83 -2.38
C VAL A 26 14.69 -19.58 -3.00
N ARG A 27 14.12 -19.08 -4.10
CA ARG A 27 13.06 -19.78 -4.82
C ARG A 27 13.54 -21.08 -5.46
N ASP A 28 14.75 -21.07 -6.01
CA ASP A 28 15.29 -22.23 -6.73
C ASP A 28 15.90 -23.28 -5.79
N HIS A 29 16.32 -22.89 -4.58
CA HIS A 29 17.03 -23.77 -3.63
C HIS A 29 16.23 -24.14 -2.36
N THR A 30 14.99 -23.65 -2.22
CA THR A 30 14.12 -24.02 -1.08
C THR A 30 12.98 -24.92 -1.57
N PRO A 31 12.77 -26.10 -0.97
CA PRO A 31 11.60 -26.95 -1.28
C PRO A 31 10.30 -26.19 -0.98
N ASP A 32 9.30 -26.31 -1.86
CA ASP A 32 8.07 -25.50 -1.84
C ASP A 32 7.34 -25.47 -0.48
N GLY A 33 7.46 -26.54 0.33
CA GLY A 33 6.85 -26.63 1.66
C GLY A 33 7.36 -25.63 2.70
N ALA A 34 8.63 -25.20 2.63
CA ALA A 34 9.17 -24.21 3.58
C ALA A 34 8.87 -22.76 3.17
N ARG A 35 8.66 -22.51 1.87
CA ARG A 35 8.26 -21.20 1.33
C ARG A 35 6.82 -20.85 1.73
N GLN A 36 5.94 -21.84 1.73
CA GLN A 36 4.54 -21.73 2.14
C GLN A 36 4.39 -21.47 3.66
N PHE A 37 5.34 -21.94 4.48
CA PHE A 37 5.33 -21.74 5.93
C PHE A 37 5.65 -20.29 6.35
N VAL A 38 6.47 -19.59 5.59
CA VAL A 38 6.86 -18.19 5.88
C VAL A 38 5.98 -17.17 5.15
N LEU A 39 5.49 -17.49 3.95
CA LEU A 39 4.86 -16.52 3.04
C LEU A 39 3.38 -16.80 2.73
N GLY A 40 2.82 -17.91 3.24
CA GLY A 40 1.43 -18.28 3.06
C GLY A 40 1.12 -18.93 1.69
N PRO A 41 -0.05 -19.58 1.56
CA PRO A 41 -0.43 -20.41 0.41
C PRO A 41 -0.66 -19.67 -0.92
N ASP A 42 -0.70 -18.33 -0.94
CA ASP A 42 -1.11 -17.55 -2.11
C ASP A 42 -0.08 -16.43 -2.40
N GLN A 43 1.05 -16.82 -3.01
CA GLN A 43 2.15 -15.91 -3.35
C GLN A 43 1.96 -15.15 -4.67
N ASP A 44 1.07 -15.61 -5.55
CA ASP A 44 0.99 -15.06 -6.90
C ASP A 44 0.32 -13.67 -6.95
N ASN A 45 -0.47 -13.33 -5.92
CA ASN A 45 -1.33 -12.15 -5.91
C ASN A 45 -1.14 -11.23 -4.68
N VAL A 46 0.02 -11.29 -4.01
CA VAL A 46 0.31 -10.45 -2.82
C VAL A 46 0.18 -8.96 -3.14
N ALA A 47 0.66 -8.52 -4.31
CA ALA A 47 0.52 -7.14 -4.75
C ALA A 47 -0.96 -6.73 -4.94
N MET A 48 -1.77 -7.61 -5.55
CA MET A 48 -3.19 -7.35 -5.75
C MET A 48 -3.97 -7.32 -4.44
N ARG A 49 -3.62 -8.18 -3.47
CA ARG A 49 -4.22 -8.16 -2.14
C ARG A 49 -3.90 -6.88 -1.38
N THR A 50 -2.65 -6.42 -1.43
CA THR A 50 -2.23 -5.16 -0.80
C THR A 50 -2.92 -3.97 -1.45
N LEU A 51 -2.98 -3.91 -2.79
CA LEU A 51 -3.68 -2.85 -3.50
C LEU A 51 -5.19 -2.85 -3.21
N SER A 52 -5.81 -4.03 -3.16
CA SER A 52 -7.21 -4.17 -2.79
C SER A 52 -7.47 -3.73 -1.35
N GLY A 53 -6.60 -4.09 -0.41
CA GLY A 53 -6.67 -3.63 0.98
C GLY A 53 -6.58 -2.12 1.09
N LEU A 54 -5.56 -1.52 0.49
CA LEU A 54 -5.38 -0.06 0.47
C LEU A 54 -6.57 0.67 -0.16
N PHE A 55 -7.14 0.13 -1.24
CA PHE A 55 -8.31 0.71 -1.89
C PHE A 55 -9.57 0.64 -1.02
N ASN A 56 -9.75 -0.47 -0.30
CA ASN A 56 -10.86 -0.64 0.64
C ASN A 56 -10.72 0.32 1.82
N ASP A 57 -9.52 0.42 2.41
CA ASP A 57 -9.24 1.33 3.52
C ASP A 57 -9.44 2.79 3.12
N PHE A 58 -8.96 3.17 1.93
CA PHE A 58 -9.18 4.50 1.36
C PHE A 58 -10.67 4.80 1.19
N ASN A 59 -11.45 3.87 0.64
CA ASN A 59 -12.89 4.06 0.46
C ASN A 59 -13.65 4.15 1.77
N ALA A 60 -13.26 3.36 2.78
CA ALA A 60 -13.84 3.45 4.12
C ALA A 60 -13.59 4.84 4.72
N TYR A 61 -12.36 5.33 4.66
CA TYR A 61 -12.00 6.66 5.14
C TYR A 61 -12.72 7.77 4.36
N ARG A 62 -12.82 7.65 3.02
CA ARG A 62 -13.56 8.61 2.19
C ARG A 62 -15.01 8.74 2.62
N LYS A 63 -15.71 7.61 2.82
CA LYS A 63 -17.12 7.59 3.24
C LYS A 63 -17.32 8.19 4.62
N ASP A 64 -16.42 7.89 5.56
CA ASP A 64 -16.45 8.45 6.91
C ASP A 64 -16.29 9.98 6.87
N ARG A 65 -15.33 10.48 6.09
CA ARG A 65 -15.13 11.93 5.88
C ARG A 65 -16.31 12.61 5.20
N GLU A 66 -16.95 11.96 4.23
CA GLU A 66 -18.17 12.46 3.58
C GLU A 66 -19.32 12.58 4.58
N SER A 67 -19.48 11.60 5.48
CA SER A 67 -20.50 11.65 6.54
C SER A 67 -20.27 12.83 7.49
N GLN A 68 -19.02 13.01 7.94
CA GLN A 68 -18.62 14.13 8.80
C GLN A 68 -18.89 15.49 8.12
N LEU A 69 -18.46 15.65 6.87
CA LEU A 69 -18.70 16.87 6.09
C LEU A 69 -20.19 17.18 5.95
N ASN A 70 -21.01 16.17 5.65
CA ASN A 70 -22.44 16.36 5.51
C ASN A 70 -23.08 16.82 6.83
N GLN A 71 -22.68 16.24 7.96
CA GLN A 71 -23.13 16.69 9.29
C GLN A 71 -22.71 18.14 9.56
N ASP A 72 -21.46 18.51 9.26
CA ASP A 72 -20.96 19.87 9.44
C ASP A 72 -21.73 20.88 8.57
N TYR A 73 -22.03 20.53 7.31
CA TYR A 73 -22.85 21.38 6.44
C TYR A 73 -24.26 21.55 6.98
N ILE A 74 -24.93 20.46 7.38
CA ILE A 74 -26.28 20.53 7.96
C ILE A 74 -26.28 21.42 9.22
N ALA A 75 -25.27 21.27 10.10
CA ALA A 75 -25.13 22.08 11.30
C ALA A 75 -24.93 23.57 10.96
N LYS A 76 -24.09 23.89 9.96
CA LYS A 76 -23.89 25.27 9.48
C LYS A 76 -25.15 25.87 8.87
N PHE A 77 -25.88 25.11 8.03
CA PHE A 77 -27.14 25.57 7.43
C PHE A 77 -28.24 25.76 8.48
N ALA A 78 -28.35 24.86 9.46
CA ALA A 78 -29.30 25.00 10.55
C ALA A 78 -29.01 26.24 11.41
N LYS A 79 -27.73 26.50 11.72
CA LYS A 79 -27.30 27.70 12.45
C LYS A 79 -27.57 29.00 11.68
N SER A 80 -27.33 29.00 10.36
CA SER A 80 -27.61 30.16 9.48
C SER A 80 -29.09 30.49 9.35
N LYS A 81 -30.00 29.55 9.61
CA LYS A 81 -31.45 29.76 9.53
C LYS A 81 -32.05 30.27 10.85
N SER A 82 -31.30 30.20 11.94
CA SER A 82 -31.70 30.67 13.28
C SER A 82 -31.20 32.07 13.65
N GLU A 83 -30.41 32.70 12.77
CA GLU A 83 -30.07 34.14 12.79
C GLU A 83 -30.99 34.92 11.85
#